data_AF-J7L6M0-F1
#
_entry.id   AF-J7L6M0-F1
#
_cell.length_a   1.000
_cell.length_b   1.000
_cell.length_c   1.000
_cell.angle_alpha   90.00
_cell.angle_beta   90.00
_cell.angle_gamma   90.00
#
_symmetry.space_group_name_H-M   'P 1'
#
loop_
_entity.id
_entity.type
_entity.pdbx_description
1 polymer ?
#
loop_
_entity_poly.entity_id
_entity_poly.type
_entity_poly.pdbx_seq_one_letter_code
_entity_poly.pdbx_strand_id
1 'polypeptide(L)'
;MQSRPPSLGALLRAADWEASIEADEEDVFRMRSSVGALEKALADGRLVYGMNRGYGALVEFSASESVDEQGRGLIAHLGTAQGQPLPADVSRLAVWIRLNSMRSGYSSVSPELWGGLADLWNRGFTPVIPRDGTVSASGDLQPLSSAASAFAGEGECWHREDDGTLVPRPAAEVLAELGADPVRWPAREALAFVNGTSVGLARTVHNHREVLSLLRVGALLTGRMATLLGADPVAYHPDLSMVRGQVGQSTVAGWIRSYMPESAVRAPSRPLQEPYSLRCAPQVLGAVLDQLDAMEPILLREAVGVTDNPVLVDGEVLHGGNFHAMPVALSSDQLGLCLQQVAFLAERPPADAHPPARRRKRSGRSADQHDLLRQPHPPARHPGLAHGAPVQQRQPGPRPDGPQRGQRRLRGRGARVERPGVPGRGSGPVRGPDRVGSGGRRPVAGPGPDLPAVGGGPAPGRRGRRRQDTGPGMGP
;
A
#
# COMPACT_ATOMS: atom_id res chain seq x y z
N MET A 1 20.30 -8.05 14.34
CA MET A 1 19.62 -7.83 13.01
C MET A 1 18.84 -9.08 12.58
N GLN A 2 17.52 -9.11 12.84
CA GLN A 2 16.65 -10.25 12.55
C GLN A 2 16.32 -10.43 11.05
N SER A 3 15.82 -11.61 10.67
CA SER A 3 15.46 -11.93 9.29
C SER A 3 14.25 -11.15 8.81
N ARG A 4 14.48 -10.09 8.01
CA ARG A 4 13.41 -9.37 7.29
C ARG A 4 12.55 -10.37 6.50
N PRO A 5 11.20 -10.24 6.48
CA PRO A 5 10.34 -11.14 5.74
C PRO A 5 10.75 -11.15 4.25
N PRO A 6 11.08 -12.32 3.66
CA PRO A 6 11.62 -12.39 2.29
C PRO A 6 10.58 -12.18 1.19
N SER A 7 9.30 -12.07 1.55
CA SER A 7 8.19 -11.78 0.64
C SER A 7 6.98 -11.22 1.42
N LEU A 8 6.05 -10.56 0.73
CA LEU A 8 4.77 -10.11 1.30
C LEU A 8 3.95 -11.29 1.82
N GLY A 9 4.08 -12.48 1.21
CA GLY A 9 3.51 -13.71 1.73
C GLY A 9 4.13 -14.16 3.07
N ALA A 10 5.40 -13.83 3.34
CA ALA A 10 6.03 -14.06 4.64
C ALA A 10 5.64 -12.98 5.66
N LEU A 11 5.54 -11.71 5.25
CA LEU A 11 5.02 -10.61 6.07
C LEU A 11 3.60 -10.91 6.58
N LEU A 12 2.72 -11.39 5.71
CA LEU A 12 1.35 -11.76 6.07
C LEU A 12 1.30 -12.94 7.06
N ARG A 13 2.18 -13.94 6.94
CA ARG A 13 2.28 -15.04 7.92
C ARG A 13 2.86 -14.60 9.25
N ALA A 14 3.75 -13.60 9.27
CA ALA A 14 4.29 -13.05 10.51
C ALA A 14 3.23 -12.29 11.33
N ALA A 15 2.15 -11.83 10.68
CA ALA A 15 1.03 -11.14 11.31
C ALA A 15 -0.26 -12.00 11.39
N ASP A 16 -0.15 -13.32 11.22
CA ASP A 16 -1.28 -14.26 11.30
C ASP A 16 -1.80 -14.39 12.75
N TRP A 17 -2.95 -15.00 12.94
CA TRP A 17 -3.59 -15.18 14.25
C TRP A 17 -2.84 -16.16 15.16
N GLU A 18 -2.19 -17.16 14.57
CA GLU A 18 -1.35 -18.14 15.28
C GLU A 18 0.12 -17.68 15.42
N ALA A 19 0.45 -16.45 14.98
CA ALA A 19 1.81 -15.91 15.03
C ALA A 19 2.04 -15.05 16.29
N SER A 20 3.25 -15.13 16.86
CA SER A 20 3.72 -14.27 17.95
C SER A 20 4.72 -13.21 17.47
N ILE A 21 4.87 -12.15 18.27
CA ILE A 21 5.95 -11.17 18.22
C ILE A 21 6.60 -11.02 19.59
N GLU A 22 7.92 -11.01 19.61
CA GLU A 22 8.76 -11.01 20.81
C GLU A 22 9.89 -9.98 20.64
N ALA A 23 10.52 -9.54 21.72
CA ALA A 23 11.69 -8.68 21.71
C ALA A 23 12.88 -9.43 22.31
N ASP A 24 14.00 -9.47 21.58
CA ASP A 24 15.26 -10.01 22.10
C ASP A 24 16.01 -8.98 22.98
N GLU A 25 17.14 -9.37 23.59
CA GLU A 25 17.94 -8.47 24.41
C GLU A 25 18.50 -7.26 23.64
N GLU A 26 18.75 -7.41 22.32
CA GLU A 26 19.18 -6.33 21.43
C GLU A 26 18.02 -5.33 21.24
N ASP A 27 16.80 -5.83 20.98
CA ASP A 27 15.57 -5.04 20.85
C ASP A 27 15.27 -4.23 22.12
N VAL A 28 15.29 -4.88 23.29
CA VAL A 28 15.07 -4.23 24.59
C VAL A 28 16.16 -3.18 24.88
N PHE A 29 17.42 -3.47 24.57
CA PHE A 29 18.52 -2.52 24.73
C PHE A 29 18.34 -1.27 23.85
N ARG A 30 18.02 -1.43 22.56
CA ARG A 30 17.82 -0.29 21.64
C ARG A 30 16.62 0.57 22.04
N MET A 31 15.52 -0.04 22.53
CA MET A 31 14.39 0.69 23.09
C MET A 31 14.79 1.52 24.33
N ARG A 32 15.46 0.93 25.33
CA ARG A 32 15.94 1.68 26.51
C ARG A 32 16.95 2.78 26.15
N SER A 33 17.84 2.52 25.19
CA SER A 33 18.84 3.50 24.76
C SER A 33 18.24 4.71 24.05
N SER A 34 17.12 4.56 23.32
CA SER A 34 16.44 5.71 22.71
C SER A 34 15.59 6.49 23.73
N VAL A 35 14.93 5.82 24.68
CA VAL A 35 14.24 6.51 25.79
C VAL A 35 15.22 7.40 26.56
N GLY A 36 16.35 6.87 27.04
CA GLY A 36 17.34 7.67 27.78
C GLY A 36 18.00 8.79 26.97
N ALA A 37 18.15 8.61 25.65
CA ALA A 37 18.64 9.67 24.76
C ALA A 37 17.60 10.79 24.54
N LEU A 38 16.30 10.45 24.48
CA LEU A 38 15.22 11.44 24.43
C LEU A 38 15.10 12.23 25.73
N GLU A 39 15.16 11.54 26.88
CA GLU A 39 15.18 12.16 28.21
C GLU A 39 16.34 13.15 28.34
N LYS A 40 17.55 12.73 27.95
CA LYS A 40 18.72 13.61 27.92
C LYS A 40 18.50 14.81 26.99
N ALA A 41 18.00 14.60 25.77
CA ALA A 41 17.76 15.69 24.83
C ALA A 41 16.77 16.75 25.37
N LEU A 42 15.74 16.31 26.10
CA LEU A 42 14.78 17.19 26.78
C LEU A 42 15.42 17.93 27.97
N ALA A 43 16.26 17.25 28.76
CA ALA A 43 17.01 17.86 29.87
C ALA A 43 18.07 18.88 29.41
N ASP A 44 18.73 18.61 28.27
CA ASP A 44 19.62 19.53 27.55
C ASP A 44 18.85 20.72 26.90
N GLY A 45 17.52 20.81 27.08
CA GLY A 45 16.68 21.91 26.62
C GLY A 45 16.34 21.90 25.12
N ARG A 46 16.58 20.80 24.40
CA ARG A 46 16.27 20.70 22.97
C ARG A 46 14.76 20.72 22.74
N LEU A 47 14.33 21.40 21.68
CA LEU A 47 12.93 21.40 21.27
C LEU A 47 12.63 20.11 20.51
N VAL A 48 11.58 19.39 20.93
CA VAL A 48 11.21 18.09 20.38
C VAL A 48 9.71 18.06 20.09
N TYR A 49 9.37 17.90 18.81
CA TYR A 49 8.01 17.74 18.30
C TYR A 49 7.21 16.69 19.08
N GLY A 50 6.00 17.04 19.51
CA GLY A 50 5.10 16.16 20.24
C GLY A 50 5.52 15.81 21.68
N MET A 51 6.63 16.38 22.16
CA MET A 51 7.14 16.22 23.52
C MET A 51 7.01 17.53 24.31
N ASN A 52 7.94 18.48 24.14
CA ASN A 52 7.85 19.82 24.74
C ASN A 52 7.30 20.89 23.76
N ARG A 53 6.80 20.44 22.61
CA ARG A 53 6.10 21.23 21.58
C ARG A 53 4.85 20.51 21.09
N GLY A 54 3.83 21.27 20.70
CA GLY A 54 2.56 20.75 20.22
C GLY A 54 2.65 20.00 18.87
N TYR A 55 1.50 19.46 18.44
CA TYR A 55 1.38 18.62 17.25
C TYR A 55 0.96 19.42 16.01
N GLY A 56 1.43 19.00 14.83
CA GLY A 56 1.10 19.63 13.54
C GLY A 56 1.38 21.15 13.54
N ALA A 57 0.38 21.95 13.17
CA ALA A 57 0.47 23.40 13.18
C ALA A 57 0.62 24.02 14.59
N LEU A 58 0.37 23.26 15.66
CA LEU A 58 0.53 23.72 17.05
C LEU A 58 1.97 23.51 17.58
N VAL A 59 2.92 23.12 16.74
CA VAL A 59 4.35 22.97 17.09
C VAL A 59 5.00 24.28 17.58
N GLU A 60 4.42 25.44 17.29
CA GLU A 60 4.89 26.74 17.80
C GLU A 60 4.62 26.92 19.31
N PHE A 61 3.67 26.17 19.88
CA PHE A 61 3.27 26.26 21.28
C PHE A 61 4.00 25.24 22.16
N SER A 62 4.23 25.59 23.42
CA SER A 62 4.57 24.63 24.46
C SER A 62 3.48 23.57 24.60
N ALA A 63 3.88 22.36 24.93
CA ALA A 63 2.96 21.24 25.18
C ALA A 63 2.50 21.22 26.67
N SER A 64 1.79 20.18 27.12
CA SER A 64 1.36 20.10 28.52
C SER A 64 2.54 19.73 29.43
N GLU A 65 2.45 20.14 30.70
CA GLU A 65 3.35 19.65 31.76
C GLU A 65 3.05 18.18 32.11
N SER A 66 1.87 17.66 31.73
CA SER A 66 1.50 16.25 31.90
C SER A 66 1.60 15.48 30.58
N VAL A 67 2.56 14.55 30.51
CA VAL A 67 2.72 13.64 29.36
C VAL A 67 1.51 12.74 29.15
N ASP A 68 0.80 12.35 30.22
CA ASP A 68 -0.42 11.54 30.17
C ASP A 68 -1.60 12.34 29.60
N GLU A 69 -1.75 13.60 30.01
CA GLU A 69 -2.79 14.48 29.46
C GLU A 69 -2.57 14.72 27.96
N GLN A 70 -1.32 14.99 27.59
CA GLN A 70 -0.92 15.28 26.21
C GLN A 70 -1.07 14.08 25.27
N GLY A 71 -0.65 12.88 25.72
CA GLY A 71 -0.82 11.67 24.93
C GLY A 71 -2.29 11.25 24.81
N ARG A 72 -3.07 11.27 25.90
CA ARG A 72 -4.52 11.05 25.86
C ARG A 72 -5.23 12.12 25.01
N GLY A 73 -4.78 13.36 25.07
CA GLY A 73 -5.28 14.49 24.27
C GLY A 73 -5.01 14.31 22.78
N LEU A 74 -3.85 13.77 22.40
CA LEU A 74 -3.55 13.39 21.02
C LEU A 74 -4.53 12.32 20.50
N ILE A 75 -4.74 11.24 21.26
CA ILE A 75 -5.66 10.16 20.87
C ILE A 75 -7.11 10.69 20.78
N ALA A 76 -7.57 11.45 21.77
CA ALA A 76 -8.91 12.04 21.76
C ALA A 76 -9.13 13.04 20.61
N HIS A 77 -8.10 13.80 20.22
CA HIS A 77 -8.18 14.73 19.07
C HIS A 77 -8.21 13.99 17.73
N LEU A 78 -7.49 12.88 17.61
CA LEU A 78 -7.40 12.10 16.37
C LEU A 78 -8.53 11.08 16.19
N GLY A 79 -9.28 10.74 17.24
CA GLY A 79 -10.43 9.82 17.26
C GLY A 79 -11.64 10.27 16.42
N THR A 80 -11.44 10.38 15.10
CA THR A 80 -12.38 10.94 14.12
C THR A 80 -12.57 10.06 12.89
N ALA A 81 -11.92 8.87 12.86
CA ALA A 81 -12.06 7.88 11.81
C ALA A 81 -13.49 7.28 11.79
N GLN A 82 -13.96 6.94 10.60
CA GLN A 82 -15.36 6.63 10.27
C GLN A 82 -15.46 5.52 9.22
N GLY A 83 -16.69 5.22 8.79
CA GLY A 83 -16.97 4.24 7.75
C GLY A 83 -17.06 2.81 8.28
N GLN A 84 -16.96 1.84 7.37
CA GLN A 84 -16.98 0.42 7.74
C GLN A 84 -15.64 0.02 8.39
N PRO A 85 -15.63 -0.98 9.29
CA PRO A 85 -14.39 -1.59 9.76
C PRO A 85 -13.48 -2.07 8.62
N LEU A 86 -12.17 -1.94 8.82
CA LEU A 86 -11.18 -2.71 8.06
C LEU A 86 -11.30 -4.20 8.42
N PRO A 87 -11.08 -5.12 7.46
CA PRO A 87 -11.03 -6.56 7.76
C PRO A 87 -10.01 -6.85 8.86
N ALA A 88 -10.31 -7.80 9.73
CA ALA A 88 -9.53 -8.05 10.94
C ALA A 88 -8.04 -8.34 10.66
N ASP A 89 -7.70 -9.09 9.61
CA ASP A 89 -6.31 -9.36 9.19
C ASP A 89 -5.56 -8.09 8.70
N VAL A 90 -6.29 -7.05 8.28
CA VAL A 90 -5.71 -5.74 7.94
C VAL A 90 -5.41 -4.97 9.22
N SER A 91 -6.31 -4.97 10.21
CA SER A 91 -6.04 -4.43 11.55
C SER A 91 -4.85 -5.14 12.20
N ARG A 92 -4.81 -6.47 12.18
CA ARG A 92 -3.78 -7.29 12.82
C ARG A 92 -2.39 -7.00 12.24
N LEU A 93 -2.29 -6.92 10.91
CA LEU A 93 -1.07 -6.52 10.21
C LEU A 93 -0.68 -5.06 10.49
N ALA A 94 -1.63 -4.12 10.56
CA ALA A 94 -1.33 -2.72 10.86
C ALA A 94 -0.69 -2.55 12.26
N VAL A 95 -1.22 -3.25 13.28
CA VAL A 95 -0.62 -3.27 14.63
C VAL A 95 0.74 -3.97 14.62
N TRP A 96 0.88 -5.11 13.92
CA TRP A 96 2.17 -5.80 13.78
C TRP A 96 3.27 -4.91 13.18
N ILE A 97 2.92 -4.09 12.17
CA ILE A 97 3.87 -3.12 11.58
C ILE A 97 4.24 -2.03 12.60
N ARG A 98 3.30 -1.49 13.40
CA ARG A 98 3.64 -0.55 14.49
C ARG A 98 4.58 -1.19 15.51
N LEU A 99 4.28 -2.40 15.97
CA LEU A 99 5.11 -3.11 16.95
C LEU A 99 6.54 -3.32 16.42
N ASN A 100 6.72 -3.70 15.15
CA ASN A 100 8.07 -3.83 14.56
C ASN A 100 8.80 -2.49 14.39
N SER A 101 8.09 -1.43 13.98
CA SER A 101 8.64 -0.07 13.88
C SER A 101 9.17 0.40 15.25
N MET A 102 8.39 0.22 16.32
CA MET A 102 8.77 0.61 17.68
C MET A 102 9.90 -0.27 18.24
N ARG A 103 9.81 -1.60 18.09
CA ARG A 103 10.82 -2.60 18.51
C ARG A 103 12.20 -2.37 17.90
N SER A 104 12.26 -1.75 16.72
CA SER A 104 13.51 -1.36 16.08
C SER A 104 14.35 -0.41 16.96
N GLY A 105 13.73 0.30 17.91
CA GLY A 105 14.42 1.08 18.94
C GLY A 105 14.76 2.52 18.53
N TYR A 106 14.16 3.02 17.45
CA TYR A 106 14.34 4.40 16.98
C TYR A 106 13.22 5.35 17.46
N SER A 107 12.09 4.81 17.95
CA SER A 107 10.90 5.59 18.33
C SER A 107 10.93 6.14 19.77
N SER A 108 11.88 5.76 20.63
CA SER A 108 11.86 6.13 22.07
C SER A 108 10.58 5.66 22.79
N VAL A 109 10.19 4.41 22.57
CA VAL A 109 9.09 3.72 23.26
C VAL A 109 9.70 2.82 24.32
N SER A 110 9.07 2.73 25.49
CA SER A 110 9.53 1.85 26.56
C SER A 110 9.37 0.36 26.17
N PRO A 111 10.35 -0.51 26.51
CA PRO A 111 10.15 -1.96 26.41
C PRO A 111 8.92 -2.44 27.18
N GLU A 112 8.56 -1.76 28.26
CA GLU A 112 7.48 -2.13 29.16
C GLU A 112 6.10 -1.91 28.52
N LEU A 113 5.84 -0.75 27.90
CA LEU A 113 4.63 -0.53 27.10
C LEU A 113 4.63 -1.36 25.82
N TRP A 114 5.78 -1.46 25.14
CA TRP A 114 5.91 -2.31 23.95
C TRP A 114 5.54 -3.76 24.25
N GLY A 115 6.03 -4.30 25.37
CA GLY A 115 5.75 -5.66 25.83
C GLY A 115 4.28 -5.89 26.17
N GLY A 116 3.61 -4.91 26.81
CA GLY A 116 2.17 -4.99 27.07
C GLY A 116 1.32 -5.03 25.79
N LEU A 117 1.66 -4.19 24.80
CA LEU A 117 1.01 -4.22 23.48
C LEU A 117 1.30 -5.51 22.70
N ALA A 118 2.51 -6.06 22.84
CA ALA A 118 2.90 -7.32 22.22
C ALA A 118 2.19 -8.53 22.84
N ASP A 119 2.06 -8.61 24.18
CA ASP A 119 1.30 -9.68 24.86
C ASP A 119 -0.16 -9.69 24.40
N LEU A 120 -0.82 -8.52 24.40
CA LEU A 120 -2.19 -8.38 23.92
C LEU A 120 -2.34 -8.83 22.45
N TRP A 121 -1.44 -8.40 21.56
CA TRP A 121 -1.47 -8.81 20.15
C TRP A 121 -1.21 -10.32 19.97
N ASN A 122 -0.27 -10.90 20.73
CA ASN A 122 0.03 -12.33 20.76
C ASN A 122 -1.19 -13.15 21.22
N ARG A 123 -1.97 -12.60 22.16
CA ARG A 123 -3.19 -13.20 22.71
C ARG A 123 -4.46 -12.86 21.90
N GLY A 124 -4.27 -12.44 20.65
CA GLY A 124 -5.33 -12.22 19.66
C GLY A 124 -5.96 -10.83 19.67
N PHE A 125 -5.69 -9.97 20.67
CA PHE A 125 -6.34 -8.66 20.77
C PHE A 125 -6.00 -7.78 19.55
N THR A 126 -7.01 -7.54 18.72
CA THR A 126 -6.86 -6.91 17.41
C THR A 126 -7.92 -5.81 17.26
N PRO A 127 -7.57 -4.51 17.33
CA PRO A 127 -8.55 -3.43 17.27
C PRO A 127 -9.47 -3.42 16.03
N VAL A 128 -10.72 -3.02 16.23
CA VAL A 128 -11.62 -2.63 15.13
C VAL A 128 -11.20 -1.23 14.68
N ILE A 129 -10.70 -1.13 13.45
CA ILE A 129 -10.19 0.12 12.88
C ILE A 129 -11.17 0.61 11.82
N PRO A 130 -11.80 1.79 11.96
CA PRO A 130 -12.63 2.38 10.91
C PRO A 130 -11.79 2.70 9.67
N ARG A 131 -12.33 2.41 8.49
CA ARG A 131 -11.62 2.50 7.20
C ARG A 131 -11.29 3.92 6.77
N ASP A 132 -12.18 4.88 7.01
CA ASP A 132 -12.13 6.21 6.40
C ASP A 132 -11.63 7.25 7.40
N GLY A 133 -10.70 8.13 6.99
CA GLY A 133 -10.23 9.25 7.82
C GLY A 133 -8.76 9.62 7.65
N THR A 134 -7.90 8.64 7.31
CA THR A 134 -6.50 8.92 7.00
C THR A 134 -6.32 9.67 5.68
N VAL A 135 -5.34 10.58 5.66
CA VAL A 135 -4.79 11.19 4.44
C VAL A 135 -3.38 10.66 4.11
N SER A 136 -2.81 9.82 4.98
CA SER A 136 -1.48 9.18 4.93
C SER A 136 -0.26 10.08 4.62
N ALA A 137 -0.44 11.40 4.53
CA ALA A 137 0.62 12.40 4.37
C ALA A 137 1.34 12.74 5.69
N SER A 138 0.66 12.53 6.82
CA SER A 138 1.13 12.78 8.18
C SER A 138 1.12 11.51 9.05
N GLY A 139 1.24 10.33 8.43
CA GLY A 139 0.90 9.04 9.04
C GLY A 139 -0.61 8.74 9.02
N ASP A 140 -0.97 7.50 9.34
CA ASP A 140 -2.36 7.02 9.44
C ASP A 140 -2.99 7.35 10.79
N LEU A 141 -2.91 8.63 11.15
CA LEU A 141 -3.19 9.16 12.48
C LEU A 141 -4.57 8.75 13.03
N GLN A 142 -5.65 9.01 12.28
CA GLN A 142 -7.01 8.79 12.77
C GLN A 142 -7.35 7.30 12.93
N PRO A 143 -7.07 6.41 11.94
CA PRO A 143 -7.30 4.98 12.10
C PRO A 143 -6.42 4.33 13.19
N LEU A 144 -5.15 4.73 13.31
CA LEU A 144 -4.29 4.24 14.39
C LEU A 144 -4.70 4.81 15.77
N SER A 145 -5.32 5.98 15.81
CA SER A 145 -5.91 6.52 17.05
C SER A 145 -7.10 5.71 17.52
N SER A 146 -7.97 5.22 16.63
CA SER A 146 -9.00 4.25 17.00
C SER A 146 -8.41 2.95 17.54
N ALA A 147 -7.28 2.48 17.00
CA ALA A 147 -6.56 1.34 17.56
C ALA A 147 -5.96 1.63 18.96
N ALA A 148 -5.44 2.84 19.19
CA ALA A 148 -4.95 3.26 20.51
C ALA A 148 -6.07 3.34 21.56
N SER A 149 -7.24 3.89 21.19
CA SER A 149 -8.45 3.87 22.02
C SER A 149 -8.87 2.43 22.39
N ALA A 150 -8.85 1.48 21.45
CA ALA A 150 -9.17 0.08 21.74
C ALA A 150 -8.19 -0.53 22.76
N PHE A 151 -6.88 -0.29 22.63
CA PHE A 151 -5.90 -0.69 23.65
C PHE A 151 -6.13 -0.01 25.01
N ALA A 152 -6.71 1.20 25.03
CA ALA A 152 -7.18 1.89 26.23
C ALA A 152 -8.60 1.48 26.70
N GLY A 153 -9.17 0.40 26.13
CA GLY A 153 -10.49 -0.14 26.48
C GLY A 153 -11.69 0.57 25.85
N GLU A 154 -11.48 1.59 25.02
CA GLU A 154 -12.53 2.36 24.35
C GLU A 154 -12.87 1.77 22.97
N GLY A 155 -14.16 1.62 22.66
CA GLY A 155 -14.60 1.09 21.36
C GLY A 155 -14.54 -0.44 21.29
N GLU A 156 -14.06 -0.99 20.17
CA GLU A 156 -14.21 -2.41 19.83
C GLU A 156 -12.89 -3.07 19.39
N CYS A 157 -12.82 -4.38 19.59
CA CYS A 157 -11.78 -5.26 19.07
C CYS A 157 -12.41 -6.48 18.37
N TRP A 158 -11.66 -7.09 17.45
CA TRP A 158 -12.04 -8.33 16.77
C TRP A 158 -11.83 -9.51 17.70
N HIS A 159 -12.92 -10.18 18.05
CA HIS A 159 -12.96 -11.44 18.78
C HIS A 159 -13.16 -12.61 17.82
N ARG A 160 -12.61 -13.79 18.13
CA ARG A 160 -12.80 -15.02 17.37
C ARG A 160 -13.74 -15.95 18.13
N GLU A 161 -14.90 -16.21 17.54
CA GLU A 161 -15.90 -17.16 18.04
C GLU A 161 -15.44 -18.62 17.88
N ASP A 162 -16.09 -19.55 18.58
CA ASP A 162 -15.78 -21.00 18.54
C ASP A 162 -15.85 -21.62 17.12
N ASP A 163 -16.64 -21.03 16.21
CA ASP A 163 -16.75 -21.48 14.82
C ASP A 163 -15.67 -20.88 13.89
N GLY A 164 -14.79 -20.03 14.43
CA GLY A 164 -13.73 -19.33 13.71
C GLY A 164 -14.14 -17.98 13.11
N THR A 165 -15.41 -17.56 13.25
CA THR A 165 -15.89 -16.25 12.77
C THR A 165 -15.27 -15.12 13.59
N LEU A 166 -14.94 -14.01 12.91
CA LEU A 166 -14.40 -12.81 13.54
C LEU A 166 -15.48 -11.72 13.66
N VAL A 167 -15.78 -11.29 14.89
CA VAL A 167 -16.84 -10.32 15.20
C VAL A 167 -16.30 -9.16 16.06
N PRO A 168 -16.89 -7.95 15.99
CA PRO A 168 -16.60 -6.89 16.96
C PRO A 168 -17.13 -7.25 18.36
N ARG A 169 -16.31 -7.02 19.39
CA ARG A 169 -16.72 -7.00 20.80
C ARG A 169 -16.14 -5.77 21.52
N PRO A 170 -16.79 -5.27 22.59
CA PRO A 170 -16.30 -4.12 23.35
C PRO A 170 -14.88 -4.35 23.90
N ALA A 171 -13.98 -3.40 23.65
CA ALA A 171 -12.56 -3.57 23.96
C ALA A 171 -12.30 -3.79 25.46
N ALA A 172 -13.00 -3.05 26.33
CA ALA A 172 -12.91 -3.22 27.79
C ALA A 172 -13.32 -4.62 28.29
N GLU A 173 -14.30 -5.28 27.66
CA GLU A 173 -14.70 -6.65 28.03
C GLU A 173 -13.59 -7.64 27.72
N VAL A 174 -13.04 -7.58 26.50
CA VAL A 174 -12.00 -8.51 26.05
C VAL A 174 -10.68 -8.27 26.79
N LEU A 175 -10.34 -7.03 27.14
CA LEU A 175 -9.20 -6.75 28.03
C LEU A 175 -9.39 -7.35 29.44
N ALA A 176 -10.61 -7.26 30.00
CA ALA A 176 -10.92 -7.86 31.30
C ALA A 176 -10.92 -9.40 31.25
N GLU A 177 -11.41 -10.01 30.18
CA GLU A 177 -11.30 -11.46 29.92
C GLU A 177 -9.84 -11.92 29.75
N LEU A 178 -8.99 -11.07 29.15
CA LEU A 178 -7.55 -11.26 29.09
C LEU A 178 -6.84 -10.87 30.41
N GLY A 179 -7.54 -10.42 31.44
CA GLY A 179 -6.95 -10.01 32.72
C GLY A 179 -5.89 -8.91 32.58
N ALA A 180 -6.06 -8.02 31.60
CA ALA A 180 -5.11 -6.97 31.25
C ALA A 180 -5.69 -5.58 31.57
N ASP A 181 -4.87 -4.71 32.17
CA ASP A 181 -5.25 -3.32 32.42
C ASP A 181 -5.30 -2.52 31.10
N PRO A 182 -6.24 -1.58 30.95
CA PRO A 182 -6.28 -0.65 29.81
C PRO A 182 -4.98 0.15 29.66
N VAL A 183 -4.45 0.18 28.43
CA VAL A 183 -3.18 0.82 28.10
C VAL A 183 -3.27 2.34 28.31
N ARG A 184 -2.34 2.86 29.10
CA ARG A 184 -2.10 4.31 29.22
C ARG A 184 -1.20 4.77 28.08
N TRP A 185 -1.43 5.99 27.61
CA TRP A 185 -0.73 6.56 26.46
C TRP A 185 0.02 7.85 26.82
N PRO A 186 1.27 7.75 27.31
CA PRO A 186 2.15 8.92 27.49
C PRO A 186 2.49 9.59 26.15
N ALA A 187 2.75 10.89 26.15
CA ALA A 187 2.93 11.73 24.96
C ALA A 187 3.82 11.14 23.84
N ARG A 188 5.00 10.58 24.18
CA ARG A 188 5.88 10.00 23.16
C ARG A 188 5.28 8.76 22.53
N GLU A 189 4.74 7.88 23.35
CA GLU A 189 4.31 6.55 22.98
C GLU A 189 2.95 6.58 22.26
N ALA A 190 2.05 7.48 22.69
CA ALA A 190 0.85 7.85 21.96
C ALA A 190 1.20 8.27 20.52
N LEU A 191 2.14 9.22 20.38
CA LEU A 191 2.62 9.67 19.08
C LEU A 191 3.31 8.53 18.30
N ALA A 192 4.16 7.74 18.93
CA ALA A 192 4.86 6.63 18.29
C ALA A 192 3.89 5.56 17.80
N PHE A 193 2.77 5.33 18.49
CA PHE A 193 1.77 4.37 18.04
C PHE A 193 0.98 4.90 16.82
N VAL A 194 0.52 6.16 16.85
CA VAL A 194 -0.30 6.72 15.76
C VAL A 194 0.48 7.20 14.54
N ASN A 195 1.77 7.50 14.69
CA ASN A 195 2.56 8.15 13.64
C ASN A 195 3.27 7.13 12.73
N GLY A 196 2.61 6.79 11.62
CA GLY A 196 3.24 6.12 10.48
C GLY A 196 2.28 5.46 9.50
N THR A 197 2.82 4.74 8.52
CA THR A 197 2.12 4.38 7.26
C THR A 197 1.41 3.02 7.30
N SER A 198 1.21 2.47 8.50
CA SER A 198 0.95 1.05 8.74
C SER A 198 -0.43 0.55 8.30
N VAL A 199 -1.46 1.40 8.28
CA VAL A 199 -2.82 1.01 7.92
C VAL A 199 -2.99 1.02 6.40
N GLY A 200 -2.51 2.08 5.74
CA GLY A 200 -2.41 2.14 4.29
C GLY A 200 -1.51 1.01 3.74
N LEU A 201 -0.38 0.74 4.41
CA LEU A 201 0.52 -0.34 4.02
C LEU A 201 -0.14 -1.71 4.18
N ALA A 202 -0.72 -2.01 5.36
CA ALA A 202 -1.40 -3.29 5.59
C ALA A 202 -2.49 -3.53 4.54
N ARG A 203 -3.30 -2.50 4.23
CA ARG A 203 -4.35 -2.62 3.21
C ARG A 203 -3.76 -2.84 1.81
N THR A 204 -2.66 -2.18 1.47
CA THR A 204 -1.97 -2.31 0.17
C THR A 204 -1.33 -3.68 0.00
N VAL A 205 -0.74 -4.25 1.05
CA VAL A 205 -0.17 -5.62 1.06
C VAL A 205 -1.26 -6.69 0.89
N HIS A 206 -2.40 -6.55 1.58
CA HIS A 206 -3.55 -7.44 1.35
C HIS A 206 -4.10 -7.29 -0.07
N ASN A 207 -4.29 -6.06 -0.57
CA ASN A 207 -4.73 -5.82 -1.95
C ASN A 207 -3.77 -6.46 -3.00
N HIS A 208 -2.46 -6.40 -2.79
CA HIS A 208 -1.45 -7.04 -3.65
C HIS A 208 -1.66 -8.56 -3.74
N ARG A 209 -1.83 -9.23 -2.58
CA ARG A 209 -2.15 -10.67 -2.53
C ARG A 209 -3.43 -10.99 -3.31
N GLU A 210 -4.49 -10.21 -3.12
CA GLU A 210 -5.77 -10.48 -3.81
C GLU A 210 -5.68 -10.26 -5.32
N VAL A 211 -4.96 -9.24 -5.80
CA VAL A 211 -4.72 -9.05 -7.24
C VAL A 211 -3.88 -10.19 -7.82
N LEU A 212 -2.86 -10.68 -7.10
CA LEU A 212 -2.07 -11.85 -7.51
C LEU A 212 -2.92 -13.13 -7.57
N SER A 213 -3.82 -13.33 -6.60
CA SER A 213 -4.77 -14.45 -6.60
C SER A 213 -5.74 -14.38 -7.78
N LEU A 214 -6.35 -13.21 -8.03
CA LEU A 214 -7.25 -12.99 -9.16
C LEU A 214 -6.54 -13.18 -10.52
N LEU A 215 -5.29 -12.77 -10.64
CA LEU A 215 -4.45 -12.97 -11.83
C LEU A 215 -4.18 -14.46 -12.08
N ARG A 216 -3.86 -15.23 -11.04
CA ARG A 216 -3.69 -16.70 -11.12
C ARG A 216 -5.01 -17.40 -11.49
N VAL A 217 -6.14 -16.96 -10.94
CA VAL A 217 -7.48 -17.42 -11.35
C VAL A 217 -7.75 -17.08 -12.82
N GLY A 218 -7.37 -15.89 -13.30
CA GLY A 218 -7.47 -15.50 -14.70
C GLY A 218 -6.66 -16.41 -15.64
N ALA A 219 -5.44 -16.78 -15.25
CA ALA A 219 -4.60 -17.73 -15.98
C ALA A 219 -5.22 -19.14 -16.03
N LEU A 220 -5.79 -19.60 -14.90
CA LEU A 220 -6.53 -20.87 -14.81
C LEU A 220 -7.75 -20.88 -15.72
N LEU A 221 -8.60 -19.86 -15.63
CA LEU A 221 -9.80 -19.74 -16.45
C LEU A 221 -9.46 -19.64 -17.94
N THR A 222 -8.38 -18.94 -18.31
CA THR A 222 -7.88 -18.89 -19.70
C THR A 222 -7.53 -20.29 -20.21
N GLY A 223 -6.74 -21.08 -19.46
CA GLY A 223 -6.36 -22.44 -19.85
C GLY A 223 -7.56 -23.40 -19.96
N ARG A 224 -8.51 -23.30 -19.01
CA ARG A 224 -9.75 -24.08 -19.06
C ARG A 224 -10.68 -23.68 -20.21
N MET A 225 -10.87 -22.39 -20.48
CA MET A 225 -11.63 -21.90 -21.64
C MET A 225 -10.99 -22.30 -22.96
N ALA A 226 -9.67 -22.16 -23.10
CA ALA A 226 -8.94 -22.58 -24.29
C ALA A 226 -9.10 -24.08 -24.56
N THR A 227 -9.01 -24.91 -23.51
CA THR A 227 -9.27 -26.35 -23.58
C THR A 227 -10.71 -26.65 -24.01
N LEU A 228 -11.70 -26.05 -23.35
CA LEU A 228 -13.12 -26.29 -23.59
C LEU A 228 -13.56 -25.90 -25.02
N LEU A 229 -13.00 -24.82 -25.56
CA LEU A 229 -13.31 -24.35 -26.91
C LEU A 229 -12.50 -25.08 -28.00
N GLY A 230 -11.47 -25.86 -27.64
CA GLY A 230 -10.53 -26.45 -28.60
C GLY A 230 -9.61 -25.41 -29.27
N ALA A 231 -9.29 -24.33 -28.56
CA ALA A 231 -8.49 -23.21 -29.04
C ALA A 231 -7.03 -23.60 -29.31
N ASP A 232 -6.35 -22.84 -30.16
CA ASP A 232 -4.95 -23.11 -30.52
C ASP A 232 -3.99 -22.79 -29.34
N PRO A 233 -3.28 -23.79 -28.78
CA PRO A 233 -2.35 -23.57 -27.67
C PRO A 233 -1.07 -22.82 -28.09
N VAL A 234 -0.81 -22.61 -29.39
CA VAL A 234 0.38 -21.90 -29.87
C VAL A 234 0.51 -20.49 -29.27
N ALA A 235 -0.61 -19.85 -28.93
CA ALA A 235 -0.65 -18.54 -28.25
C ALA A 235 0.11 -18.52 -26.91
N TYR A 236 0.30 -19.69 -26.29
CA TYR A 236 0.94 -19.88 -24.99
C TYR A 236 2.31 -20.57 -25.10
N HIS A 237 2.84 -20.78 -26.31
CA HIS A 237 4.10 -21.47 -26.54
C HIS A 237 5.27 -20.74 -25.84
N PRO A 238 6.21 -21.45 -25.17
CA PRO A 238 7.34 -20.81 -24.48
C PRO A 238 8.13 -19.88 -25.40
N ASP A 239 8.36 -20.28 -26.66
CA ASP A 239 9.16 -19.51 -27.61
C ASP A 239 8.58 -18.11 -27.91
N LEU A 240 7.24 -17.95 -27.91
CA LEU A 240 6.61 -16.63 -28.08
C LEU A 240 6.89 -15.68 -26.90
N SER A 241 7.27 -16.22 -25.75
CA SER A 241 7.69 -15.46 -24.57
C SER A 241 9.21 -15.27 -24.55
N MET A 242 9.98 -16.28 -24.96
CA MET A 242 11.42 -16.18 -25.17
C MET A 242 11.79 -15.06 -26.16
N VAL A 243 11.16 -15.00 -27.34
CA VAL A 243 11.48 -13.96 -28.35
C VAL A 243 10.96 -12.56 -27.98
N ARG A 244 10.08 -12.44 -26.99
CA ARG A 244 9.56 -11.15 -26.49
C ARG A 244 10.24 -10.67 -25.19
N GLY A 245 10.92 -11.56 -24.46
CA GLY A 245 11.76 -11.23 -23.30
C GLY A 245 11.05 -10.73 -22.06
N GLN A 246 9.71 -10.79 -21.99
CA GLN A 246 8.93 -10.34 -20.84
C GLN A 246 8.75 -11.48 -19.83
N VAL A 247 9.18 -11.27 -18.59
CA VAL A 247 9.28 -12.31 -17.55
C VAL A 247 7.89 -12.78 -17.12
N GLY A 248 7.02 -11.84 -16.72
CA GLY A 248 5.65 -12.12 -16.33
C GLY A 248 4.85 -12.80 -17.46
N GLN A 249 5.08 -12.42 -18.72
CA GLN A 249 4.47 -13.13 -19.87
C GLN A 249 4.88 -14.60 -19.91
N SER A 250 6.19 -14.90 -19.74
CA SER A 250 6.70 -16.27 -19.75
C SER A 250 6.11 -17.11 -18.62
N THR A 251 6.08 -16.53 -17.41
CA THR A 251 5.49 -17.14 -16.21
C THR A 251 4.00 -17.43 -16.38
N VAL A 252 3.21 -16.46 -16.83
CA VAL A 252 1.76 -16.64 -17.00
C VAL A 252 1.43 -17.55 -18.19
N ALA A 253 2.21 -17.53 -19.27
CA ALA A 253 2.09 -18.53 -20.35
C ALA A 253 2.35 -19.95 -19.80
N GLY A 254 3.33 -20.12 -18.92
CA GLY A 254 3.56 -21.36 -18.18
C GLY A 254 2.36 -21.80 -17.34
N TRP A 255 1.77 -20.89 -16.57
CA TRP A 255 0.56 -21.17 -15.78
C TRP A 255 -0.62 -21.56 -16.67
N ILE A 256 -0.92 -20.80 -17.73
CA ILE A 256 -2.01 -21.12 -18.66
C ILE A 256 -1.84 -22.53 -19.27
N ARG A 257 -0.63 -22.88 -19.74
CA ARG A 257 -0.34 -24.23 -20.26
C ARG A 257 -0.57 -25.33 -19.21
N SER A 258 -0.21 -25.10 -17.95
CA SER A 258 -0.38 -26.10 -16.87
C SER A 258 -1.84 -26.47 -16.56
N TYR A 259 -2.81 -25.68 -17.04
CA TYR A 259 -4.25 -25.98 -16.92
C TYR A 259 -4.86 -26.57 -18.22
N MET A 260 -4.05 -26.80 -19.25
CA MET A 260 -4.42 -27.44 -20.51
C MET A 260 -3.87 -28.89 -20.58
N PRO A 261 -4.52 -29.82 -21.31
CA PRO A 261 -3.92 -31.11 -21.64
C PRO A 261 -2.67 -30.95 -22.52
N GLU A 262 -1.67 -31.80 -22.34
CA GLU A 262 -0.48 -31.85 -23.23
C GLU A 262 -0.86 -32.19 -24.68
N SER A 263 -1.96 -32.92 -24.87
CA SER A 263 -2.55 -33.26 -26.17
C SER A 263 -3.45 -32.17 -26.75
N ALA A 264 -3.51 -30.97 -26.16
CA ALA A 264 -4.28 -29.87 -26.70
C ALA A 264 -3.76 -29.47 -28.09
N VAL A 265 -4.68 -29.34 -29.05
CA VAL A 265 -4.42 -28.90 -30.43
C VAL A 265 -5.61 -28.07 -30.90
N ARG A 266 -5.38 -27.18 -31.88
CA ARG A 266 -6.47 -26.39 -32.48
C ARG A 266 -7.49 -27.31 -33.14
N ALA A 267 -8.73 -27.27 -32.67
CA ALA A 267 -9.83 -28.01 -33.30
C ALA A 267 -10.09 -27.47 -34.74
N PRO A 268 -10.45 -28.32 -35.72
CA PRO A 268 -10.67 -27.89 -37.11
C PRO A 268 -11.76 -26.81 -37.30
N SER A 269 -12.62 -26.61 -36.30
CA SER A 269 -13.67 -25.58 -36.27
C SER A 269 -13.20 -24.20 -35.79
N ARG A 270 -11.96 -24.05 -35.32
CA ARG A 270 -11.41 -22.75 -34.85
C ARG A 270 -10.86 -21.89 -35.99
N PRO A 271 -10.91 -20.55 -35.86
CA PRO A 271 -10.12 -19.66 -36.70
C PRO A 271 -8.61 -19.86 -36.47
N LEU A 272 -7.79 -19.42 -37.44
CA LEU A 272 -6.32 -19.41 -37.32
C LEU A 272 -5.81 -18.54 -36.14
N GLN A 273 -6.58 -17.55 -35.72
CA GLN A 273 -6.25 -16.68 -34.59
C GLN A 273 -7.45 -16.54 -33.65
N GLU A 274 -7.24 -16.86 -32.38
CA GLU A 274 -8.22 -16.63 -31.32
C GLU A 274 -8.42 -15.13 -31.02
N PRO A 275 -9.56 -14.74 -30.41
CA PRO A 275 -9.78 -13.41 -29.86
C PRO A 275 -8.71 -13.01 -28.85
N TYR A 276 -8.47 -11.71 -28.70
CA TYR A 276 -7.41 -11.18 -27.82
C TYR A 276 -7.60 -11.59 -26.34
N SER A 277 -8.82 -11.86 -25.87
CA SER A 277 -9.05 -12.29 -24.49
C SER A 277 -8.59 -13.72 -24.17
N LEU A 278 -8.36 -14.56 -25.18
CA LEU A 278 -7.56 -15.79 -25.03
C LEU A 278 -6.11 -15.52 -25.45
N ARG A 279 -5.91 -15.07 -26.69
CA ARG A 279 -4.59 -15.04 -27.34
C ARG A 279 -3.59 -14.05 -26.72
N CYS A 280 -4.09 -12.96 -26.14
CA CYS A 280 -3.27 -11.93 -25.52
C CYS A 280 -3.25 -12.04 -23.98
N ALA A 281 -3.86 -13.09 -23.40
CA ALA A 281 -3.94 -13.27 -21.96
C ALA A 281 -2.57 -13.35 -21.26
N PRO A 282 -1.54 -14.09 -21.75
CA PRO A 282 -0.19 -14.02 -21.19
C PRO A 282 0.41 -12.61 -21.22
N GLN A 283 0.11 -11.82 -22.23
CA GLN A 283 0.69 -10.50 -22.44
C GLN A 283 0.03 -9.44 -21.54
N VAL A 284 -1.27 -9.58 -21.26
CA VAL A 284 -2.02 -8.70 -20.33
C VAL A 284 -1.72 -9.10 -18.87
N LEU A 285 -1.98 -10.35 -18.49
CA LEU A 285 -1.76 -10.82 -17.12
C LEU A 285 -0.27 -10.84 -16.76
N GLY A 286 0.61 -11.15 -17.71
CA GLY A 286 2.06 -11.11 -17.50
C GLY A 286 2.54 -9.70 -17.17
N ALA A 287 2.09 -8.69 -17.92
CA ALA A 287 2.43 -7.30 -17.63
C ALA A 287 1.90 -6.83 -16.26
N VAL A 288 0.78 -7.39 -15.76
CA VAL A 288 0.33 -7.14 -14.38
C VAL A 288 1.25 -7.84 -13.36
N LEU A 289 1.70 -9.07 -13.63
CA LEU A 289 2.65 -9.77 -12.76
C LEU A 289 3.98 -9.02 -12.65
N ASP A 290 4.53 -8.55 -13.78
CA ASP A 290 5.75 -7.71 -13.82
C ASP A 290 5.61 -6.41 -12.98
N GLN A 291 4.39 -5.91 -12.77
CA GLN A 291 4.10 -4.76 -11.90
C GLN A 291 3.96 -5.16 -10.42
N LEU A 292 3.30 -6.28 -10.11
CA LEU A 292 3.19 -6.82 -8.74
C LEU A 292 4.58 -7.14 -8.16
N ASP A 293 5.43 -7.78 -8.96
CA ASP A 293 6.80 -8.14 -8.56
C ASP A 293 7.68 -6.89 -8.34
N ALA A 294 7.39 -5.77 -9.03
CA ALA A 294 8.07 -4.49 -8.83
C ALA A 294 7.60 -3.73 -7.56
N MET A 295 6.36 -3.91 -7.13
CA MET A 295 5.81 -3.31 -5.90
C MET A 295 6.32 -4.01 -4.63
N GLU A 296 6.46 -5.34 -4.66
CA GLU A 296 6.84 -6.15 -3.51
C GLU A 296 8.07 -5.61 -2.75
N PRO A 297 9.23 -5.31 -3.38
CA PRO A 297 10.37 -4.76 -2.66
C PRO A 297 10.19 -3.32 -2.16
N ILE A 298 9.19 -2.56 -2.66
CA ILE A 298 8.83 -1.24 -2.10
C ILE A 298 8.06 -1.44 -0.80
N LEU A 299 6.98 -2.23 -0.85
CA LEU A 299 6.10 -2.50 0.29
C LEU A 299 6.84 -3.25 1.41
N LEU A 300 7.78 -4.13 1.09
CA LEU A 300 8.64 -4.79 2.08
C LEU A 300 9.60 -3.83 2.77
N ARG A 301 10.15 -2.83 2.08
CA ARG A 301 11.02 -1.81 2.71
C ARG A 301 10.24 -0.92 3.66
N GLU A 302 9.01 -0.56 3.30
CA GLU A 302 8.10 0.18 4.17
C GLU A 302 7.75 -0.63 5.44
N ALA A 303 7.46 -1.93 5.28
CA ALA A 303 7.02 -2.81 6.38
C ALA A 303 8.11 -3.10 7.44
N VAL A 304 9.39 -2.92 7.08
CA VAL A 304 10.55 -3.06 7.99
C VAL A 304 11.23 -1.73 8.29
N GLY A 305 10.63 -0.61 7.85
CA GLY A 305 11.13 0.74 8.07
C GLY A 305 10.49 1.41 9.27
N VAL A 306 11.20 2.37 9.87
CA VAL A 306 10.65 3.20 10.96
C VAL A 306 9.96 4.41 10.34
N THR A 307 8.64 4.32 10.20
CA THR A 307 7.78 5.34 9.57
C THR A 307 7.26 6.38 10.57
N ASP A 308 8.06 6.72 11.59
CA ASP A 308 7.70 7.58 12.73
C ASP A 308 8.45 8.95 12.68
N ASN A 309 8.06 9.90 13.53
CA ASN A 309 8.76 11.16 13.79
C ASN A 309 8.40 11.69 15.21
N PRO A 310 9.40 12.15 16.00
CA PRO A 310 10.83 12.12 15.74
C PRO A 310 11.42 10.70 15.83
N VAL A 311 12.55 10.48 15.16
CA VAL A 311 13.36 9.26 15.31
C VAL A 311 14.70 9.57 15.96
N LEU A 312 15.23 8.64 16.74
CA LEU A 312 16.53 8.79 17.39
C LEU A 312 17.57 7.88 16.76
N VAL A 313 18.66 8.46 16.28
CA VAL A 313 19.78 7.77 15.61
C VAL A 313 21.06 8.22 16.28
N ASP A 314 21.90 7.28 16.72
CA ASP A 314 23.21 7.54 17.36
C ASP A 314 23.16 8.53 18.55
N GLY A 315 22.02 8.57 19.25
CA GLY A 315 21.74 9.48 20.38
C GLY A 315 21.14 10.83 19.99
N GLU A 316 21.04 11.14 18.71
CA GLU A 316 20.49 12.39 18.19
C GLU A 316 19.00 12.31 17.87
N VAL A 317 18.22 13.30 18.34
CA VAL A 317 16.79 13.45 18.00
C VAL A 317 16.66 14.10 16.64
N LEU A 318 16.16 13.36 15.65
CA LEU A 318 15.97 13.80 14.27
C LEU A 318 14.48 14.00 13.96
N HIS A 319 14.15 15.20 13.45
CA HIS A 319 12.83 15.52 12.91
C HIS A 319 12.80 15.34 11.39
N GLY A 320 11.80 14.63 10.88
CA GLY A 320 11.72 14.21 9.48
C GLY A 320 10.31 13.81 9.04
N GLY A 321 10.22 13.25 7.84
CA GLY A 321 8.94 12.95 7.15
C GLY A 321 8.66 11.47 6.91
N ASN A 322 9.26 10.55 7.68
CA ASN A 322 9.17 9.10 7.43
C ASN A 322 7.74 8.54 7.52
N PHE A 323 6.81 9.29 8.12
CA PHE A 323 5.38 8.98 8.19
C PHE A 323 4.61 9.23 6.89
N HIS A 324 5.24 9.80 5.85
CA HIS A 324 4.55 10.14 4.61
C HIS A 324 4.49 8.93 3.67
N ALA A 325 3.30 8.34 3.52
CA ALA A 325 3.06 7.08 2.80
C ALA A 325 3.15 7.16 1.25
N MET A 326 3.96 8.06 0.69
CA MET A 326 4.08 8.23 -0.77
C MET A 326 4.48 6.93 -1.51
N PRO A 327 5.41 6.08 -1.00
CA PRO A 327 5.73 4.80 -1.64
C PRO A 327 4.53 3.83 -1.66
N VAL A 328 3.71 3.85 -0.60
CA VAL A 328 2.51 3.03 -0.47
C VAL A 328 1.39 3.52 -1.38
N ALA A 329 1.15 4.84 -1.42
CA ALA A 329 0.12 5.46 -2.25
C ALA A 329 0.34 5.16 -3.73
N LEU A 330 1.56 5.39 -4.25
CA LEU A 330 1.90 5.08 -5.64
C LEU A 330 1.77 3.58 -5.97
N SER A 331 2.10 2.71 -5.02
CA SER A 331 1.89 1.26 -5.16
C SER A 331 0.40 0.90 -5.19
N SER A 332 -0.43 1.55 -4.37
CA SER A 332 -1.89 1.33 -4.31
C SER A 332 -2.61 1.83 -5.57
N ASP A 333 -2.22 2.99 -6.11
CA ASP A 333 -2.76 3.50 -7.38
C ASP A 333 -2.43 2.55 -8.54
N GLN A 334 -1.17 2.09 -8.61
CA GLN A 334 -0.73 1.14 -9.62
C GLN A 334 -1.39 -0.24 -9.44
N LEU A 335 -1.68 -0.70 -8.21
CA LEU A 335 -2.52 -1.87 -7.95
C LEU A 335 -3.95 -1.69 -8.49
N GLY A 336 -4.52 -0.49 -8.37
CA GLY A 336 -5.82 -0.14 -8.95
C GLY A 336 -5.84 -0.32 -10.47
N LEU A 337 -4.82 0.20 -11.16
CA LEU A 337 -4.63 0.02 -12.61
C LEU A 337 -4.41 -1.46 -12.99
N CYS A 338 -3.64 -2.20 -12.19
CA CYS A 338 -3.41 -3.63 -12.36
C CYS A 338 -4.70 -4.44 -12.27
N LEU A 339 -5.52 -4.21 -11.23
CA LEU A 339 -6.82 -4.86 -11.04
C LEU A 339 -7.77 -4.58 -12.22
N GLN A 340 -7.77 -3.36 -12.75
CA GLN A 340 -8.57 -3.01 -13.94
C GLN A 340 -8.19 -3.86 -15.15
N GLN A 341 -6.89 -4.15 -15.40
CA GLN A 341 -6.49 -4.99 -16.53
C GLN A 341 -6.91 -6.46 -16.36
N VAL A 342 -6.80 -7.01 -15.15
CA VAL A 342 -7.28 -8.37 -14.83
C VAL A 342 -8.79 -8.47 -15.02
N ALA A 343 -9.56 -7.51 -14.50
CA ALA A 343 -11.01 -7.46 -14.63
C ALA A 343 -11.46 -7.27 -16.09
N PHE A 344 -10.78 -6.42 -16.86
CA PHE A 344 -11.08 -6.15 -18.28
C PHE A 344 -10.83 -7.38 -19.17
N LEU A 345 -9.85 -8.22 -18.83
CA LEU A 345 -9.65 -9.50 -19.52
C LEU A 345 -10.78 -10.49 -19.17
N ALA A 346 -11.19 -10.56 -17.91
CA ALA A 346 -12.25 -11.45 -17.43
C ALA A 346 -13.66 -11.07 -17.91
N GLU A 347 -13.95 -9.78 -18.09
CA GLU A 347 -15.22 -9.25 -18.63
C GLU A 347 -15.48 -9.67 -20.09
N ARG A 348 -14.44 -10.10 -20.81
CA ARG A 348 -14.47 -10.24 -22.28
C ARG A 348 -14.22 -11.66 -22.76
N PRO A 349 -14.95 -12.69 -22.27
CA PRO A 349 -14.78 -14.04 -22.78
C PRO A 349 -15.10 -14.10 -24.29
N PRO A 350 -14.59 -15.11 -25.02
CA PRO A 350 -14.97 -15.35 -26.41
C PRO A 350 -16.50 -15.39 -26.58
N ALA A 351 -17.03 -14.82 -27.67
CA ALA A 351 -18.48 -14.72 -27.90
C ALA A 351 -19.20 -16.08 -28.09
N ASP A 352 -18.41 -17.15 -28.19
CA ASP A 352 -18.74 -18.56 -28.25
C ASP A 352 -18.61 -19.30 -26.91
N ALA A 353 -18.02 -18.68 -25.88
CA ALA A 353 -17.99 -19.20 -24.50
C ALA A 353 -19.30 -18.93 -23.73
N HIS A 354 -20.16 -18.04 -24.22
CA HIS A 354 -21.50 -17.85 -23.66
C HIS A 354 -22.45 -18.98 -24.09
N PRO A 355 -23.35 -19.46 -23.21
CA PRO A 355 -24.40 -20.42 -23.59
C PRO A 355 -25.30 -19.84 -24.69
N PRO A 356 -25.98 -20.68 -25.51
CA PRO A 356 -26.71 -20.27 -26.72
C PRO A 356 -28.03 -19.51 -26.47
N ALA A 357 -28.07 -18.61 -25.48
CA ALA A 357 -29.18 -17.72 -25.19
C ALA A 357 -29.31 -16.63 -26.28
N ARG A 358 -30.13 -16.92 -27.30
CA ARG A 358 -30.58 -15.99 -28.35
C ARG A 358 -29.46 -15.24 -29.06
N ARG A 359 -28.79 -15.92 -30.00
CA ARG A 359 -28.13 -15.28 -31.16
C ARG A 359 -29.16 -14.60 -32.08
N ARG A 360 -29.79 -13.52 -31.60
CA ARG A 360 -30.64 -12.62 -32.39
C ARG A 360 -29.75 -12.05 -33.50
N LYS A 361 -30.13 -12.24 -34.77
CA LYS A 361 -29.32 -11.82 -35.92
C LYS A 361 -29.01 -10.32 -35.88
N ARG A 362 -27.81 -9.93 -35.41
CA ARG A 362 -27.20 -8.62 -35.70
C ARG A 362 -26.59 -8.65 -37.12
N SER A 363 -27.41 -8.96 -38.10
CA SER A 363 -27.08 -8.71 -39.51
C SER A 363 -26.99 -7.20 -39.72
N GLY A 364 -25.82 -6.69 -40.12
CA GLY A 364 -25.66 -5.29 -40.54
C GLY A 364 -24.88 -4.35 -39.61
N ARG A 365 -23.98 -4.83 -38.74
CA ARG A 365 -22.87 -4.01 -38.18
C ARG A 365 -21.57 -4.82 -38.06
N SER A 366 -20.83 -4.88 -39.17
CA SER A 366 -19.41 -5.23 -39.24
C SER A 366 -18.68 -4.03 -39.83
N ALA A 367 -17.47 -3.74 -39.34
CA ALA A 367 -16.78 -2.45 -39.45
C ALA A 367 -17.50 -1.31 -38.69
N ASP A 368 -17.01 -1.07 -37.47
CA ASP A 368 -16.74 0.25 -36.87
C ASP A 368 -16.57 0.11 -35.35
N GLN A 369 -15.31 -0.09 -34.92
CA GLN A 369 -14.92 -0.16 -33.51
C GLN A 369 -13.81 0.84 -33.13
N HIS A 370 -13.40 1.72 -34.05
CA HIS A 370 -12.43 2.79 -33.78
C HIS A 370 -13.05 4.05 -33.16
N ASP A 371 -14.37 4.24 -33.24
CA ASP A 371 -15.02 5.53 -32.91
C ASP A 371 -15.53 5.65 -31.45
N LEU A 372 -15.38 4.60 -30.63
CA LEU A 372 -15.76 4.62 -29.21
C LEU A 372 -14.85 5.48 -28.32
N LEU A 373 -13.80 6.09 -28.89
CA LEU A 373 -12.91 7.03 -28.20
C LEU A 373 -13.30 8.51 -28.43
N ARG A 374 -14.48 8.80 -28.98
CA ARG A 374 -14.92 10.16 -29.37
C ARG A 374 -16.25 10.63 -28.78
N GLN A 375 -16.70 10.10 -27.64
CA GLN A 375 -17.87 10.63 -26.93
C GLN A 375 -17.51 11.16 -25.54
N PRO A 376 -17.90 12.42 -25.19
CA PRO A 376 -17.70 12.94 -23.84
C PRO A 376 -18.66 12.27 -22.87
N HIS A 377 -18.15 11.88 -21.70
CA HIS A 377 -18.98 11.30 -20.64
C HIS A 377 -20.01 12.33 -20.12
N PRO A 378 -21.30 11.99 -20.01
CA PRO A 378 -22.25 12.80 -19.26
C PRO A 378 -21.93 12.71 -17.75
N PRO A 379 -22.17 13.78 -16.96
CA PRO A 379 -21.95 13.75 -15.52
C PRO A 379 -22.88 12.74 -14.84
N ALA A 380 -22.34 11.99 -13.88
CA ALA A 380 -23.09 10.98 -13.15
C ALA A 380 -24.24 11.61 -12.33
N ARG A 381 -25.43 11.02 -12.42
CA ARG A 381 -26.57 11.36 -11.57
C ARG A 381 -26.63 10.39 -10.39
N HIS A 382 -26.51 10.90 -9.17
CA HIS A 382 -26.85 10.13 -7.97
C HIS A 382 -28.37 9.87 -7.92
N PRO A 383 -28.82 8.70 -7.47
CA PRO A 383 -30.23 8.46 -7.17
C PRO A 383 -30.64 9.27 -5.93
N GLY A 384 -31.76 9.97 -6.01
CA GLY A 384 -32.24 10.85 -4.94
C GLY A 384 -33.13 10.14 -3.92
N LEU A 385 -33.03 10.56 -2.65
CA LEU A 385 -34.09 10.39 -1.67
C LEU A 385 -35.23 11.38 -1.95
N ALA A 386 -36.48 10.96 -1.76
CA ALA A 386 -37.65 11.81 -1.93
C ALA A 386 -38.63 11.63 -0.77
N HIS A 387 -38.78 12.66 0.07
CA HIS A 387 -40.02 13.44 0.20
C HIS A 387 -39.91 14.52 1.29
N GLY A 388 -40.36 15.72 0.98
CA GLY A 388 -40.46 16.86 1.90
C GLY A 388 -41.15 18.02 1.19
N ALA A 389 -42.28 18.50 1.73
CA ALA A 389 -43.09 19.56 1.12
C ALA A 389 -42.50 20.97 1.39
N PRO A 390 -42.82 22.00 0.58
CA PRO A 390 -42.00 23.20 0.50
C PRO A 390 -42.28 24.24 1.59
N VAL A 391 -41.21 24.84 2.12
CA VAL A 391 -41.27 26.07 2.93
C VAL A 391 -40.91 27.27 2.05
N GLN A 392 -41.83 28.22 1.91
CA GLN A 392 -41.58 29.47 1.19
C GLN A 392 -40.68 30.40 2.01
N GLN A 393 -39.47 30.72 1.52
CA GLN A 393 -38.65 31.78 2.12
C GLN A 393 -39.23 33.16 1.78
N ARG A 394 -39.56 33.95 2.81
CA ARG A 394 -39.96 35.35 2.66
C ARG A 394 -38.73 36.27 2.59
N GLN A 395 -38.83 37.36 1.84
CA GLN A 395 -37.80 38.40 1.84
C GLN A 395 -37.74 39.14 3.20
N PRO A 396 -36.58 39.61 3.66
CA PRO A 396 -36.47 40.38 4.90
C PRO A 396 -37.01 41.81 4.73
N GLY A 397 -37.76 42.30 5.72
CA GLY A 397 -38.15 43.71 5.84
C GLY A 397 -37.01 44.61 6.36
N PRO A 398 -37.20 45.93 6.36
CA PRO A 398 -36.18 46.91 6.74
C PRO A 398 -35.87 46.94 8.25
N ARG A 399 -34.69 47.48 8.59
CA ARG A 399 -34.31 47.88 9.97
C ARG A 399 -34.42 49.41 10.12
N PRO A 400 -34.66 49.94 11.35
CA PRO A 400 -34.97 51.35 11.59
C PRO A 400 -33.76 52.30 11.54
N ASP A 401 -34.07 53.60 11.49
CA ASP A 401 -33.15 54.72 11.20
C ASP A 401 -32.21 55.18 12.34
N GLY A 402 -31.10 55.81 11.91
CA GLY A 402 -30.39 56.82 12.71
C GLY A 402 -28.87 56.91 12.48
N PRO A 403 -28.26 58.11 12.49
CA PRO A 403 -28.72 59.38 11.93
C PRO A 403 -27.81 59.89 10.79
N GLN A 404 -28.32 60.79 9.94
CA GLN A 404 -27.62 61.27 8.74
C GLN A 404 -26.54 62.34 9.02
N ARG A 405 -25.40 62.30 8.29
CA ARG A 405 -24.58 63.50 8.02
C ARG A 405 -23.98 63.52 6.60
N GLY A 406 -24.42 64.50 5.80
CA GLY A 406 -23.57 65.24 4.86
C GLY A 406 -23.06 64.55 3.59
N GLN A 407 -23.87 64.50 2.53
CA GLN A 407 -23.31 64.46 1.17
C GLN A 407 -22.78 65.84 0.76
N ARG A 408 -21.53 65.91 0.28
CA ARG A 408 -21.10 66.97 -0.65
C ARG A 408 -20.48 66.34 -1.89
N ARG A 409 -21.05 66.64 -3.05
CA ARG A 409 -20.53 66.22 -4.36
C ARG A 409 -19.41 67.15 -4.81
N LEU A 410 -18.31 66.60 -5.31
CA LEU A 410 -17.49 67.23 -6.33
C LEU A 410 -17.09 66.21 -7.40
N ARG A 411 -17.17 66.62 -8.67
CA ARG A 411 -16.60 65.90 -9.82
C ARG A 411 -15.21 66.47 -10.09
N GLY A 412 -14.23 65.65 -10.47
CA GLY A 412 -12.99 66.19 -11.04
C GLY A 412 -11.87 65.17 -11.26
N ARG A 413 -11.60 64.89 -12.55
CA ARG A 413 -10.31 64.50 -13.16
C ARG A 413 -9.49 63.38 -12.49
N GLY A 414 -9.24 62.31 -13.24
CA GLY A 414 -8.31 61.25 -12.82
C GLY A 414 -6.84 61.58 -13.13
N ALA A 415 -5.94 60.96 -12.37
CA ALA A 415 -4.52 60.79 -12.70
C ALA A 415 -4.11 59.35 -12.37
N ARG A 416 -3.20 58.75 -13.13
CA ARG A 416 -2.63 57.42 -12.89
C ARG A 416 -1.12 57.57 -12.64
N VAL A 417 -0.68 57.20 -11.45
CA VAL A 417 0.70 57.17 -10.95
C VAL A 417 0.75 56.07 -9.88
N GLU A 418 1.70 55.14 -9.78
CA GLU A 418 2.70 54.61 -10.73
C GLU A 418 3.06 53.17 -10.28
N ARG A 419 3.94 52.46 -11.00
CA ARG A 419 4.69 51.30 -10.47
C ARG A 419 6.18 51.50 -10.79
N PRO A 420 7.11 51.18 -9.88
CA PRO A 420 8.54 51.32 -10.14
C PRO A 420 8.99 50.37 -11.26
N GLY A 421 9.88 50.87 -12.13
CA GLY A 421 10.28 50.20 -13.36
C GLY A 421 11.57 49.38 -13.27
N VAL A 422 11.80 48.57 -14.31
CA VAL A 422 13.07 47.90 -14.60
C VAL A 422 13.64 48.50 -15.90
N PRO A 423 14.90 48.96 -15.94
CA PRO A 423 15.51 49.51 -17.14
C PRO A 423 15.93 48.40 -18.13
N GLY A 424 16.10 48.74 -19.40
CA GLY A 424 16.59 47.82 -20.43
C GLY A 424 16.72 48.46 -21.81
N ARG A 425 16.91 47.60 -22.83
CA ARG A 425 17.30 47.88 -24.25
C ARG A 425 18.84 47.92 -24.45
N GLY A 426 19.36 47.58 -25.64
CA GLY A 426 18.65 47.36 -26.92
C GLY A 426 19.23 46.31 -27.89
N SER A 427 18.49 46.13 -28.99
CA SER A 427 18.81 45.35 -30.21
C SER A 427 19.98 45.95 -31.01
N GLY A 428 20.65 45.28 -31.96
CA GLY A 428 20.51 43.97 -32.65
C GLY A 428 21.66 43.89 -33.71
N PRO A 429 21.54 43.26 -34.91
CA PRO A 429 20.57 42.29 -35.42
C PRO A 429 21.20 41.04 -36.13
N VAL A 430 20.35 40.06 -36.47
CA VAL A 430 20.43 39.02 -37.54
C VAL A 430 21.76 38.76 -38.29
N ARG A 431 22.27 37.51 -38.24
CA ARG A 431 22.77 36.75 -39.42
C ARG A 431 22.98 35.25 -39.14
N GLY A 432 23.00 34.48 -40.23
CA GLY A 432 23.33 33.04 -40.36
C GLY A 432 23.07 32.60 -41.81
N PRO A 433 23.25 31.34 -42.20
CA PRO A 433 23.84 30.20 -41.49
C PRO A 433 25.22 29.79 -42.08
N ASP A 434 25.85 28.71 -41.60
CA ASP A 434 26.67 27.85 -42.47
C ASP A 434 26.79 26.39 -41.98
N ARG A 435 27.41 25.51 -42.78
CA ARG A 435 27.34 24.02 -42.69
C ARG A 435 28.69 23.30 -42.51
N VAL A 436 28.58 21.98 -42.25
CA VAL A 436 29.57 20.88 -42.45
C VAL A 436 30.65 20.73 -41.35
N GLY A 437 30.97 19.47 -40.99
CA GLY A 437 32.04 19.13 -40.06
C GLY A 437 32.01 17.67 -39.57
N SER A 438 32.25 16.69 -40.46
CA SER A 438 32.23 15.26 -40.13
C SER A 438 33.63 14.66 -39.87
N GLY A 439 33.70 13.72 -38.91
CA GLY A 439 34.90 12.96 -38.56
C GLY A 439 35.54 13.41 -37.23
N GLY A 440 36.07 12.53 -36.37
CA GLY A 440 36.17 11.06 -36.47
C GLY A 440 37.55 10.59 -35.98
N ARG A 441 37.64 9.98 -34.79
CA ARG A 441 38.87 9.39 -34.22
C ARG A 441 38.58 8.32 -33.15
N ARG A 442 39.10 7.11 -33.40
CA ARG A 442 39.61 6.12 -32.43
C ARG A 442 41.12 5.94 -32.75
N PRO A 443 41.93 5.21 -31.98
CA PRO A 443 41.70 4.59 -30.66
C PRO A 443 42.70 5.07 -29.59
N VAL A 444 42.49 4.67 -28.33
CA VAL A 444 43.58 4.41 -27.35
C VAL A 444 43.18 3.15 -26.57
N ALA A 445 44.15 2.31 -26.22
CA ALA A 445 44.02 1.21 -25.27
C ALA A 445 45.12 1.30 -24.21
N GLY A 446 44.81 0.92 -22.97
CA GLY A 446 45.74 0.91 -21.83
C GLY A 446 45.20 0.01 -20.70
N PRO A 447 46.04 -0.50 -19.77
CA PRO A 447 45.77 -1.81 -19.17
C PRO A 447 45.60 -1.86 -17.65
N GLY A 448 44.88 -2.89 -17.18
CA GLY A 448 44.95 -3.45 -15.82
C GLY A 448 44.17 -2.70 -14.71
N PRO A 449 44.08 -3.27 -13.49
CA PRO A 449 44.73 -4.51 -13.03
C PRO A 449 43.78 -5.68 -12.68
N ASP A 450 44.41 -6.77 -12.24
CA ASP A 450 43.91 -8.13 -12.02
C ASP A 450 42.80 -8.34 -10.97
N LEU A 451 42.02 -9.42 -11.16
CA LEU A 451 41.31 -10.14 -10.10
C LEU A 451 41.55 -11.65 -10.27
N PRO A 452 41.89 -12.40 -9.20
CA PRO A 452 42.24 -13.82 -9.31
C PRO A 452 41.00 -14.72 -9.46
N ALA A 453 41.06 -15.67 -10.40
CA ALA A 453 40.03 -16.70 -10.55
C ALA A 453 40.27 -17.86 -9.55
N VAL A 454 39.21 -18.28 -8.85
CA VAL A 454 39.23 -19.50 -8.01
C VAL A 454 38.77 -20.69 -8.86
N GLY A 455 39.56 -21.75 -8.90
CA GLY A 455 39.36 -22.91 -9.78
C GLY A 455 38.25 -23.88 -9.32
N GLY A 456 37.73 -24.66 -10.27
CA GLY A 456 36.75 -25.72 -10.00
C GLY A 456 37.39 -27.03 -9.52
N GLY A 457 36.65 -27.80 -8.71
CA GLY A 457 36.98 -29.16 -8.25
C GLY A 457 35.75 -30.09 -8.36
N PRO A 458 35.93 -31.43 -8.48
CA PRO A 458 34.93 -32.29 -9.12
C PRO A 458 33.93 -32.98 -8.18
N ALA A 459 32.82 -33.43 -8.76
CA ALA A 459 31.77 -34.20 -8.08
C ALA A 459 32.17 -35.69 -7.84
N PRO A 460 31.69 -36.32 -6.75
CA PRO A 460 31.91 -37.75 -6.49
C PRO A 460 30.93 -38.64 -7.27
N GLY A 461 31.43 -39.75 -7.82
CA GLY A 461 30.67 -40.66 -8.68
C GLY A 461 29.94 -41.81 -7.97
N ARG A 462 28.96 -42.40 -8.67
CA ARG A 462 28.23 -43.60 -8.22
C ARG A 462 29.16 -44.81 -8.04
N ARG A 463 29.02 -45.54 -6.92
CA ARG A 463 29.31 -46.98 -6.82
C ARG A 463 28.23 -47.67 -5.99
N GLY A 464 27.66 -48.75 -6.50
CA GLY A 464 26.74 -49.62 -5.77
C GLY A 464 27.39 -50.95 -5.37
N ARG A 465 26.80 -51.64 -4.40
CA ARG A 465 27.01 -53.07 -4.12
C ARG A 465 25.67 -53.75 -3.87
N ARG A 466 25.64 -55.09 -3.98
CA ARG A 466 24.44 -55.94 -3.85
C ARG A 466 24.38 -56.59 -2.45
N ARG A 467 23.18 -57.10 -2.10
CA ARG A 467 22.84 -58.43 -1.48
C ARG A 467 23.99 -59.25 -0.88
N GLN A 468 23.87 -60.01 0.23
CA GLN A 468 22.79 -60.47 1.14
C GLN A 468 23.49 -61.01 2.43
N ASP A 469 22.90 -61.43 3.56
CA ASP A 469 21.52 -61.61 4.12
C ASP A 469 21.61 -61.37 5.68
N THR A 470 20.80 -61.77 6.67
CA THR A 470 19.66 -62.73 6.85
C THR A 470 18.82 -62.32 8.10
N GLY A 471 17.72 -63.02 8.43
CA GLY A 471 17.09 -63.04 9.79
C GLY A 471 17.70 -64.09 10.75
N PRO A 472 17.08 -64.51 11.88
CA PRO A 472 15.71 -64.31 12.39
C PRO A 472 15.69 -63.53 13.75
N GLY A 473 14.61 -63.38 14.56
CA GLY A 473 13.17 -63.69 14.46
C GLY A 473 12.48 -63.76 15.85
N MET A 474 11.14 -63.94 15.88
CA MET A 474 10.22 -63.86 17.06
C MET A 474 10.02 -62.44 17.63
N GLY A 475 8.85 -62.02 18.12
CA GLY A 475 7.55 -62.71 18.34
C GLY A 475 7.14 -62.70 19.83
N PRO A 476 5.84 -62.76 20.19
CA PRO A 476 4.66 -62.90 19.34
C PRO A 476 4.03 -61.58 18.86
#